data_AF-A0A397VJD4-F1
#
_entry.id   AF-A0A397VJD4-F1
#
_cell.length_a   1.000
_cell.length_b   1.000
_cell.length_c   1.000
_cell.angle_alpha   90.00
_cell.angle_beta   90.00
_cell.angle_gamma   90.00
#
_symmetry.space_group_name_H-M   'P 1'
#
loop_
_entity.id
_entity.type
_entity.pdbx_description
1 polymer ?
#
loop_
_entity_poly.entity_id
_entity_poly.type
_entity_poly.pdbx_seq_one_letter_code
_entity_poly.pdbx_strand_id
1 'polypeptide(L)'
;MTTSQTRSVSILPTTTLSPPLLVLPPETFLQICKSLSPADLLSLSTVCKTFYNDLCQNDSITVQEIWRKSRLDYIPCRELGPLEGMTERDYIKFLMEDKCGFCGVQNRVTRIYWERGVRACLGCFREKTIQ
;
A
#
# COMPACT_ATOMS: atom_id res chain seq x y z
N MET A 1 56.34 -26.99 23.87
CA MET A 1 55.51 -27.49 22.75
C MET A 1 54.05 -27.25 23.12
N THR A 2 53.52 -26.09 22.73
CA THR A 2 52.14 -25.66 23.01
C THR A 2 51.30 -25.93 21.76
N THR A 3 50.40 -26.92 21.84
CA THR A 3 49.45 -27.23 20.77
C THR A 3 48.24 -26.31 20.85
N SER A 4 48.17 -25.33 19.96
CA SER A 4 46.97 -24.52 19.72
C SER A 4 45.95 -25.34 18.94
N GLN A 5 44.82 -25.68 19.58
CA GLN A 5 43.67 -26.29 18.91
C GLN A 5 42.84 -25.19 18.23
N THR A 6 42.85 -25.18 16.90
CA THR A 6 41.98 -24.33 16.09
C THR A 6 40.57 -24.91 16.10
N ARG A 7 39.62 -24.21 16.73
CA ARG A 7 38.18 -24.50 16.63
C ARG A 7 37.73 -24.30 15.18
N SER A 8 37.38 -25.38 14.50
CA SER A 8 36.67 -25.35 13.23
C SER A 8 35.23 -24.87 13.47
N VAL A 9 34.94 -23.65 13.04
CA VAL A 9 33.57 -23.15 12.95
C VAL A 9 32.95 -23.77 11.70
N SER A 10 32.06 -24.74 11.90
CA SER A 10 31.22 -25.29 10.85
C SER A 10 30.17 -24.25 10.44
N ILE A 11 30.38 -23.61 9.29
CA ILE A 11 29.39 -22.76 8.63
C ILE A 11 28.30 -23.68 8.09
N LEU A 12 27.11 -23.61 8.68
CA LEU A 12 25.92 -24.30 8.16
C LEU A 12 25.53 -23.62 6.82
N PRO A 13 25.29 -24.39 5.74
CA PRO A 13 24.82 -23.79 4.50
C PRO A 13 23.45 -23.16 4.73
N THR A 14 23.37 -21.84 4.64
CA THR A 14 22.11 -21.10 4.64
C THR A 14 21.30 -21.57 3.43
N THR A 15 20.34 -22.47 3.65
CA THR A 15 19.37 -22.82 2.61
C THR A 15 18.57 -21.57 2.33
N THR A 16 18.79 -20.96 1.16
CA THR A 16 18.03 -19.80 0.69
C THR A 16 16.59 -20.24 0.41
N LEU A 17 15.77 -20.32 1.47
CA LEU A 17 14.34 -20.55 1.35
C LEU A 17 13.74 -19.30 0.74
N SER A 18 13.48 -19.35 -0.58
CA SER A 18 12.69 -18.31 -1.23
C SER A 18 11.36 -18.20 -0.48
N PRO A 19 10.91 -16.98 -0.11
CA PRO A 19 9.63 -16.79 0.56
C PRO A 19 8.52 -17.46 -0.26
N PRO A 20 7.65 -18.28 0.37
CA PRO A 20 6.70 -19.13 -0.36
C PRO A 20 5.75 -18.32 -1.25
N LEU A 21 5.45 -17.07 -0.89
CA LEU A 21 4.60 -16.18 -1.69
C LEU A 21 5.29 -15.61 -2.94
N LEU A 22 6.63 -15.55 -2.98
CA LEU A 22 7.39 -15.07 -4.16
C LEU A 22 7.57 -16.15 -5.23
N VAL A 23 7.26 -17.40 -4.90
CA VAL A 23 7.32 -18.54 -5.83
C VAL A 23 5.97 -18.77 -6.53
N LEU A 24 4.90 -18.13 -6.04
CA LEU A 24 3.58 -18.26 -6.64
C LEU A 24 3.52 -17.56 -8.01
N PRO A 25 2.77 -18.12 -8.98
CA PRO A 25 2.42 -17.39 -10.19
C PRO A 25 1.69 -16.08 -9.84
N PRO A 26 1.92 -14.97 -10.57
CA PRO A 26 1.29 -13.68 -10.31
C PRO A 26 -0.23 -13.77 -10.19
N GLU A 27 -0.88 -14.59 -11.02
CA GLU A 27 -2.33 -14.77 -11.02
C GLU A 27 -2.83 -15.36 -9.70
N THR A 28 -2.09 -16.32 -9.14
CA THR A 28 -2.43 -16.97 -7.85
C THR A 28 -2.25 -15.98 -6.72
N PHE A 29 -1.15 -15.24 -6.72
CA PHE A 29 -0.91 -14.15 -5.78
C PHE A 29 -2.04 -13.10 -5.83
N LEU A 30 -2.46 -12.69 -7.03
CA LEU A 30 -3.55 -11.74 -7.21
C LEU A 30 -4.92 -12.31 -6.76
N GLN A 31 -5.17 -13.62 -6.87
CA GLN A 31 -6.38 -14.22 -6.29
C GLN A 31 -6.40 -14.10 -4.77
N ILE A 32 -5.26 -14.30 -4.10
CA ILE A 32 -5.16 -14.08 -2.64
C ILE A 32 -5.47 -12.62 -2.32
N CYS A 33 -4.96 -11.68 -3.12
CA CYS A 33 -5.16 -10.26 -2.89
C CYS A 33 -6.63 -9.81 -2.99
N LYS A 34 -7.49 -10.53 -3.73
CA LYS A 34 -8.92 -10.19 -3.88
C LYS A 34 -9.73 -10.24 -2.58
N SER A 35 -9.24 -10.95 -1.56
CA SER A 35 -9.92 -11.06 -0.26
C SER A 35 -9.33 -10.14 0.80
N LEU A 36 -8.25 -9.41 0.49
CA LEU A 36 -7.55 -8.58 1.46
C LEU A 36 -8.21 -7.23 1.69
N SER A 37 -8.07 -6.71 2.91
CA SER A 37 -8.51 -5.36 3.24
C SER A 37 -7.61 -4.30 2.58
N PRO A 38 -8.09 -3.05 2.45
CA PRO A 38 -7.28 -1.96 1.90
C PRO A 38 -5.97 -1.74 2.66
N ALA A 39 -5.99 -1.87 4.00
CA ALA A 39 -4.80 -1.74 4.84
C ALA A 39 -3.77 -2.85 4.57
N ASP A 40 -4.25 -4.08 4.40
CA ASP A 40 -3.40 -5.24 4.11
C ASP A 40 -2.78 -5.14 2.72
N LEU A 41 -3.56 -4.72 1.70
CA LEU A 41 -3.04 -4.50 0.35
C LEU A 41 -1.99 -3.39 0.31
N LEU A 42 -2.22 -2.28 1.01
CA LEU A 42 -1.23 -1.21 1.13
C LEU A 42 0.04 -1.71 1.80
N SER A 43 -0.08 -2.45 2.90
CA SER A 43 1.06 -3.03 3.62
C SER A 43 1.81 -4.03 2.74
N LEU A 44 1.10 -4.91 2.05
CA LEU A 44 1.70 -5.91 1.16
C LEU A 44 2.46 -5.25 0.01
N SER A 45 1.95 -4.13 -0.52
CA SER A 45 2.61 -3.37 -1.58
C SER A 45 3.95 -2.76 -1.18
N THR A 46 4.27 -2.66 0.11
CA THR A 46 5.54 -2.10 0.61
C THR A 46 6.54 -3.17 1.04
N VAL A 47 6.14 -4.45 1.09
CA VAL A 47 7.01 -5.55 1.56
C VAL A 47 8.17 -5.80 0.60
N CYS A 48 7.91 -5.85 -0.71
CA CYS A 48 8.95 -6.11 -1.71
C CYS A 48 8.60 -5.52 -3.08
N LYS A 49 9.60 -5.43 -3.96
CA LYS A 49 9.44 -4.89 -5.33
C LYS A 49 8.50 -5.74 -6.19
N THR A 50 8.50 -7.06 -6.02
CA THR A 50 7.63 -7.96 -6.79
C THR A 50 6.16 -7.66 -6.49
N PHE A 51 5.78 -7.63 -5.21
CA PHE A 51 4.40 -7.29 -4.82
C PHE A 51 4.02 -5.88 -5.23
N TYR A 52 4.95 -4.92 -5.14
CA TYR A 52 4.71 -3.58 -5.65
C TYR A 52 4.41 -3.60 -7.16
N ASN A 53 5.20 -4.30 -7.95
CA ASN A 53 4.99 -4.37 -9.41
C ASN A 53 3.65 -5.02 -9.74
N ASP A 54 3.33 -6.14 -9.09
CA ASP A 54 2.11 -6.89 -9.32
C ASP A 54 0.85 -6.14 -8.87
N LEU A 55 0.89 -5.40 -7.74
CA LEU A 55 -0.28 -4.71 -7.17
C LEU A 55 -0.39 -3.24 -7.54
N CYS A 56 0.66 -2.59 -8.03
CA CYS A 56 0.71 -1.13 -8.07
C CYS A 56 1.23 -0.50 -9.35
N GLN A 57 2.09 -1.15 -10.11
CA GLN A 57 2.62 -0.59 -11.36
C GLN A 57 1.77 -0.93 -12.58
N ASN A 58 0.97 -1.98 -12.49
CA ASN A 58 0.13 -2.39 -13.59
C ASN A 58 -1.18 -1.60 -13.56
N ASP A 59 -1.40 -0.74 -14.56
CA ASP A 59 -2.72 -0.18 -14.91
C ASP A 59 -3.69 -1.26 -15.46
N SER A 60 -3.43 -2.52 -15.11
CA SER A 60 -4.26 -3.65 -15.47
C SER A 60 -5.63 -3.50 -14.83
N ILE A 61 -6.66 -3.75 -15.64
CA ILE A 61 -8.06 -3.81 -15.22
C ILE A 61 -8.21 -4.75 -14.01
N THR A 62 -7.50 -5.88 -14.00
CA THR A 62 -7.52 -6.85 -12.90
C THR A 62 -7.04 -6.25 -11.59
N VAL A 63 -5.98 -5.44 -11.62
CA VAL A 63 -5.41 -4.82 -10.41
C VAL A 63 -6.33 -3.73 -9.89
N GLN A 64 -6.86 -2.88 -10.78
CA GLN A 64 -7.87 -1.88 -10.40
C GLN A 64 -9.11 -2.54 -9.78
N GLU A 65 -9.55 -3.68 -10.31
CA GLU A 65 -10.69 -4.43 -9.77
C GLU A 65 -10.42 -5.00 -8.37
N ILE A 66 -9.19 -5.45 -8.09
CA ILE A 66 -8.79 -5.89 -6.74
C ILE A 66 -8.93 -4.75 -5.74
N TRP A 67 -8.37 -3.59 -6.07
CA TRP A 67 -8.47 -2.40 -5.22
C TRP A 67 -9.93 -1.95 -5.08
N ARG A 68 -10.68 -1.86 -6.17
CA ARG A 68 -12.10 -1.49 -6.18
C ARG A 68 -12.93 -2.42 -5.28
N LYS A 69 -12.76 -3.74 -5.43
CA LYS A 69 -13.45 -4.73 -4.61
C LYS A 69 -13.10 -4.56 -3.14
N SER A 70 -11.81 -4.45 -2.82
CA SER A 70 -11.35 -4.22 -1.45
C SER A 70 -11.94 -2.93 -0.85
N ARG A 71 -12.01 -1.83 -1.61
CA ARG A 71 -12.68 -0.60 -1.16
C ARG A 71 -14.15 -0.82 -0.86
N LEU A 72 -14.89 -1.45 -1.78
CA LEU A 72 -16.34 -1.65 -1.65
C LEU A 72 -16.68 -2.60 -0.49
N ASP A 73 -15.86 -3.62 -0.25
CA ASP A 73 -16.11 -4.61 0.80
C ASP A 73 -15.77 -4.08 2.22
N TYR A 74 -14.78 -3.18 2.35
CA TYR A 74 -14.22 -2.81 3.67
C TYR A 74 -14.38 -1.33 4.07
N ILE A 75 -14.66 -0.41 3.15
CA ILE A 75 -14.78 1.02 3.45
C ILE A 75 -16.25 1.44 3.43
N PRO A 76 -16.90 1.63 4.61
CA PRO A 76 -18.30 2.02 4.67
C PRO A 76 -18.54 3.45 4.13
N CYS A 77 -19.75 3.68 3.60
CA CYS A 77 -20.30 4.98 3.24
C CYS A 77 -19.63 5.73 2.07
N ARG A 78 -19.02 5.04 1.10
CA ARG A 78 -18.43 5.69 -0.10
C ARG A 78 -18.76 4.96 -1.40
N GLU A 79 -20.01 5.13 -1.83
CA GLU A 79 -20.49 4.72 -3.16
C GLU A 79 -19.82 5.53 -4.28
N LEU A 80 -19.32 6.73 -3.98
CA LEU A 80 -18.57 7.54 -4.93
C LEU A 80 -17.23 6.87 -5.27
N GLY A 81 -17.04 6.63 -6.57
CA GLY A 81 -15.79 6.14 -7.12
C GLY A 81 -14.66 7.17 -7.05
N PRO A 82 -13.46 6.80 -7.49
CA PRO A 82 -12.33 7.71 -7.63
C PRO A 82 -12.71 8.95 -8.46
N LEU A 83 -12.10 10.09 -8.15
CA LEU A 83 -12.17 11.28 -9.01
C LEU A 83 -11.48 10.99 -10.35
N GLU A 84 -11.86 11.71 -11.40
CA GLU A 84 -11.25 11.55 -12.73
C GLU A 84 -9.72 11.73 -12.66
N GLY A 85 -8.98 10.78 -13.23
CA GLY A 85 -7.51 10.75 -13.19
C GLY A 85 -6.90 10.11 -11.94
N MET A 86 -7.70 9.61 -10.98
CA MET A 86 -7.21 8.92 -9.78
C MET A 86 -7.40 7.40 -9.90
N THR A 87 -6.35 6.62 -9.57
CA THR A 87 -6.45 5.16 -9.50
C THR A 87 -7.24 4.71 -8.26
N GLU A 88 -7.80 3.50 -8.27
CA GLU A 88 -8.46 2.95 -7.07
C GLU A 88 -7.51 2.86 -5.87
N ARG A 89 -6.23 2.54 -6.11
CA ARG A 89 -5.19 2.54 -5.08
C ARG A 89 -4.98 3.93 -4.47
N ASP A 90 -4.82 4.95 -5.31
CA ASP A 90 -4.59 6.32 -4.84
C ASP A 90 -5.83 6.86 -4.14
N TYR A 91 -7.01 6.49 -4.62
CA TYR A 91 -8.25 6.79 -3.94
C TYR A 91 -8.31 6.14 -2.56
N ILE A 92 -8.00 4.85 -2.45
CA ILE A 92 -7.94 4.15 -1.15
C ILE A 92 -6.94 4.81 -0.20
N LYS A 93 -5.73 5.15 -0.66
CA LYS A 93 -4.76 5.92 0.15
C LYS A 93 -5.37 7.24 0.60
N PHE A 94 -5.99 7.97 -0.34
CA PHE A 94 -6.69 9.21 -0.05
C PHE A 94 -7.85 9.03 0.93
N LEU A 95 -8.49 7.87 1.00
CA LEU A 95 -9.53 7.60 1.99
C LEU A 95 -8.93 7.29 3.36
N MET A 96 -7.84 6.53 3.40
CA MET A 96 -7.27 5.96 4.63
C MET A 96 -6.22 6.84 5.32
N GLU A 97 -5.51 7.70 4.60
CA GLU A 97 -4.54 8.62 5.18
C GLU A 97 -5.21 9.52 6.23
N ASP A 98 -4.49 10.02 7.23
CA ASP A 98 -5.02 10.96 8.22
C ASP A 98 -4.19 12.26 8.32
N LYS A 99 -3.23 12.39 7.39
CA LYS A 99 -2.35 13.54 7.25
C LYS A 99 -2.92 14.58 6.29
N CYS A 100 -2.53 15.82 6.52
CA CYS A 100 -2.76 16.88 5.55
C CYS A 100 -1.88 16.65 4.31
N GLY A 101 -2.47 16.68 3.11
CA GLY A 101 -1.75 16.56 1.84
C GLY A 101 -0.83 17.74 1.50
N PHE A 102 -0.85 18.83 2.28
CA PHE A 102 0.03 19.97 2.09
C PHE A 102 1.18 19.98 3.11
N CYS A 103 0.88 19.95 4.41
CA CYS A 103 1.91 20.05 5.45
C CYS A 103 2.38 18.69 6.00
N GLY A 104 1.74 17.58 5.63
CA GLY A 104 2.08 16.23 6.10
C GLY A 104 1.75 15.95 7.58
N VAL A 105 1.23 16.93 8.32
CA VAL A 105 0.91 16.77 9.75
C VAL A 105 -0.38 15.98 9.91
N GLN A 106 -0.33 14.94 10.75
CA GLN A 106 -1.50 14.23 11.26
C GLN A 106 -2.21 15.12 12.27
N ASN A 107 -3.45 15.54 11.97
CA ASN A 107 -4.21 16.44 12.83
C ASN A 107 -5.68 16.01 12.85
N ARG A 108 -6.31 16.06 14.03
CA ARG A 108 -7.74 15.76 14.22
C ARG A 108 -8.68 16.68 13.44
N VAL A 109 -8.20 17.83 12.94
CA VAL A 109 -9.01 18.75 12.12
C VAL A 109 -8.79 18.62 10.61
N THR A 110 -8.12 17.58 10.11
CA THR A 110 -8.04 17.35 8.66
C THR A 110 -9.40 16.92 8.12
N ARG A 111 -9.77 17.47 6.96
CA ARG A 111 -11.01 17.14 6.24
C ARG A 111 -10.72 16.82 4.79
N ILE A 112 -11.55 15.98 4.20
CA ILE A 112 -11.57 15.75 2.75
C ILE A 112 -12.44 16.84 2.12
N TYR A 113 -11.84 17.59 1.22
CA TYR A 113 -12.50 18.60 0.38
C TYR A 113 -12.69 18.01 -1.02
N TRP A 114 -13.83 17.37 -1.21
CA TRP A 114 -14.14 16.57 -2.40
C TRP A 114 -14.07 17.36 -3.71
N GLU A 115 -14.57 18.59 -3.74
CA GLU A 115 -14.55 19.47 -4.92
C GLU A 115 -13.14 19.75 -5.45
N ARG A 116 -12.15 19.70 -4.55
CA ARG A 116 -10.73 19.95 -4.88
C ARG A 116 -9.89 18.68 -4.86
N GLY A 117 -10.46 17.52 -4.50
CA GLY A 117 -9.74 16.25 -4.39
C GLY A 117 -8.60 16.25 -3.37
N VAL A 118 -8.67 17.06 -2.31
CA VAL A 118 -7.58 17.19 -1.31
C VAL A 118 -8.04 16.88 0.11
N ARG A 119 -7.17 16.23 0.90
CA ARG A 119 -7.29 16.16 2.36
C ARG A 119 -6.38 17.23 2.95
N ALA A 120 -6.94 18.16 3.70
CA ALA A 120 -6.17 19.25 4.26
C ALA A 120 -6.61 19.64 5.67
N CYS A 121 -5.69 20.18 6.47
CA CYS A 121 -6.07 20.94 7.65
C CYS A 121 -6.67 22.28 7.21
N LEU A 122 -7.50 22.88 8.07
CA LEU A 122 -8.20 24.13 7.74
C LEU A 122 -7.23 25.26 7.35
N GLY A 123 -6.08 25.35 8.01
CA GLY A 123 -5.06 26.36 7.73
C GLY A 123 -4.51 26.22 6.31
N CYS A 124 -4.00 25.03 5.95
CA CYS A 124 -3.47 24.79 4.61
C CYS A 124 -4.55 24.89 3.53
N PHE A 125 -5.78 24.45 3.81
CA PHE A 125 -6.86 24.60 2.84
C PHE A 125 -7.11 26.08 2.50
N ARG A 126 -7.26 26.93 3.52
CA ARG A 126 -7.50 28.37 3.33
C ARG A 126 -6.35 29.05 2.58
N GLU A 127 -5.11 28.73 2.92
CA GLU A 127 -3.93 29.35 2.31
C GLU A 127 -3.69 28.89 0.86
N LYS A 128 -3.95 27.61 0.56
CA LYS A 128 -3.53 26.99 -0.71
C LYS A 128 -4.64 26.82 -1.75
N THR A 129 -5.92 27.01 -1.38
CA THR A 129 -7.06 26.75 -2.28
C THR A 129 -8.09 27.86 -2.38
N ILE A 130 -8.03 28.88 -1.51
CA ILE A 130 -8.85 30.09 -1.63
C ILE A 130 -7.96 31.15 -2.31
N GLN A 131 -8.13 31.30 -3.63
CA GLN A 131 -7.65 32.41 -4.44
C GLN A 131 -8.83 32.99 -5.21
#